data_AF-A0A926ETC1-F1
#
_entry.id   AF-A0A926ETC1-F1
#
_cell.length_a   1.000
_cell.length_b   1.000
_cell.length_c   1.000
_cell.angle_alpha   90.00
_cell.angle_beta   90.00
_cell.angle_gamma   90.00
#
_symmetry.space_group_name_H-M   'P 1'
#
loop_
_entity.id
_entity.type
_entity.pdbx_description
1 polymer ?
#
loop_
_entity_poly.entity_id
_entity_poly.type
_entity_poly.pdbx_seq_one_letter_code
_entity_poly.pdbx_strand_id
1 'polypeptide(L)'
;MSFTELEDVLPDNNIAAGVENAEIGKLISEFLNHEKPASRAVFIRKYWFFDSISDIAARYSFAESKVKNMLYHSRNKLREYLKKEGIEV
;
A
#
# COMPACT_ATOMS: atom_id res chain seq x y z
N MET A 1 -5.15 -11.96 10.33
CA MET A 1 -5.03 -10.93 9.26
C MET A 1 -4.17 -9.83 9.84
N SER A 2 -3.01 -9.58 9.24
CA SER A 2 -1.96 -8.78 9.89
C SER A 2 -1.83 -7.42 9.21
N PHE A 3 -2.00 -6.34 9.98
CA PHE A 3 -1.65 -4.96 9.62
C PHE A 3 -0.14 -4.80 9.39
N THR A 4 0.67 -5.76 9.85
CA THR A 4 2.13 -5.74 9.85
C THR A 4 2.74 -5.50 8.47
N GLU A 5 2.14 -6.03 7.40
CA GLU A 5 2.69 -5.85 6.05
C GLU A 5 2.65 -4.39 5.55
N LEU A 6 1.74 -3.57 6.06
CA LEU A 6 1.70 -2.14 5.72
C LEU A 6 2.40 -1.30 6.78
N GLU A 7 2.38 -1.72 8.04
CA GLU A 7 3.15 -1.08 9.12
C GLU A 7 4.66 -1.09 8.80
N ASP A 8 5.21 -2.16 8.21
CA ASP A 8 6.61 -2.20 7.72
C ASP A 8 6.91 -1.28 6.51
N VAL A 9 5.90 -0.60 5.98
CA VAL A 9 6.01 0.34 4.83
C VAL A 9 5.62 1.75 5.25
N LEU A 10 4.94 1.89 6.39
CA LEU A 10 4.60 3.17 6.97
C LEU A 10 5.67 3.53 8.00
N PRO A 11 5.90 4.82 8.26
CA PRO A 11 6.85 5.18 9.28
C PRO A 11 6.29 4.61 10.58
N ASP A 12 7.13 3.95 11.37
CA ASP A 12 6.79 3.63 12.75
C ASP A 12 6.16 4.88 13.38
N ASN A 13 5.22 4.71 14.31
CA ASN A 13 4.55 5.80 15.05
C ASN A 13 5.52 6.83 15.70
N ASN A 14 6.82 6.62 15.59
CA ASN A 14 7.87 7.63 15.68
C ASN A 14 7.97 8.49 14.40
N ILE A 15 6.83 9.01 13.94
CA ILE A 15 6.75 10.14 13.02
C ILE A 15 7.76 11.17 13.52
N ALA A 16 8.78 11.49 12.72
CA ALA A 16 9.61 12.67 12.94
C ALA A 16 8.62 13.82 13.18
N ALA A 17 8.59 14.35 14.42
CA ALA A 17 7.47 14.99 15.11
C ALA A 17 6.77 16.18 14.39
N GLY A 18 6.35 16.03 13.14
CA GLY A 18 5.99 17.10 12.23
C GLY A 18 5.40 16.69 10.88
N VAL A 19 5.34 15.40 10.49
CA VAL A 19 4.54 14.95 9.34
C VAL A 19 3.15 14.55 9.82
N GLU A 20 2.14 15.36 9.53
CA GLU A 20 0.77 15.06 9.93
C GLU A 20 0.24 13.81 9.20
N ASN A 21 -0.51 12.94 9.89
CA ASN A 21 -1.14 11.74 9.27
C ASN A 21 -1.93 12.06 7.98
N ALA A 22 -2.44 13.30 7.86
CA ALA A 22 -3.11 13.80 6.67
C ALA A 22 -2.17 13.95 5.46
N GLU A 23 -0.91 14.32 5.68
CA GLU A 23 0.10 14.47 4.63
C GLU A 23 0.52 13.10 4.08
N ILE A 24 0.73 12.11 4.95
CA ILE A 24 0.99 10.72 4.55
C ILE A 24 -0.20 10.18 3.73
N GLY A 25 -1.43 10.42 4.20
CA GLY A 25 -2.64 10.03 3.47
C GLY A 25 -2.75 10.65 2.08
N LYS A 26 -2.34 11.92 1.94
CA LYS A 26 -2.28 12.60 0.64
C LYS A 26 -1.24 11.98 -0.28
N LEU A 27 -0.03 11.73 0.21
CA LEU A 27 1.05 11.11 -0.57
C LEU A 27 0.70 9.69 -1.02
N ILE A 28 0.07 8.88 -0.17
CA ILE A 28 -0.43 7.55 -0.56
C ILE A 28 -1.50 7.68 -1.65
N SER A 29 -2.40 8.65 -1.54
CA SER A 29 -3.44 8.89 -2.55
C SER A 29 -2.84 9.32 -3.89
N GLU A 30 -1.84 10.20 -3.88
CA GLU A 30 -1.09 10.62 -5.07
C GLU A 30 -0.33 9.45 -5.69
N PHE A 31 0.36 8.65 -4.89
CA PHE A 31 1.03 7.42 -5.34
C PHE A 31 0.04 6.47 -6.05
N LEU A 32 -1.11 6.19 -5.43
CA LEU A 32 -2.12 5.29 -6.00
C LEU A 32 -2.73 5.84 -7.29
N ASN A 33 -2.82 7.17 -7.46
CA ASN A 33 -3.28 7.78 -8.71
C ASN A 33 -2.36 7.49 -9.89
N HIS A 34 -1.06 7.30 -9.66
CA HIS A 34 -0.06 6.96 -10.69
C HIS A 34 0.08 5.45 -10.94
N GLU A 35 -0.49 4.60 -10.08
CA GLU A 35 -0.43 3.15 -10.25
C GLU A 35 -1.40 2.63 -11.32
N LYS A 36 -1.06 1.47 -11.90
CA LYS A 36 -1.92 0.81 -12.88
C LYS A 36 -3.28 0.48 -12.23
N PRO A 37 -4.41 0.56 -12.97
CA PRO A 37 -5.74 0.35 -12.40
C PRO A 37 -5.89 -0.95 -11.59
N ALA A 38 -5.31 -2.06 -12.08
CA ALA A 38 -5.33 -3.34 -11.38
C ALA A 38 -4.52 -3.33 -10.08
N SER A 39 -3.33 -2.73 -10.07
CA SER A 39 -2.50 -2.60 -8.86
C SER A 39 -3.18 -1.72 -7.82
N ARG A 40 -3.70 -0.56 -8.24
CA ARG A 40 -4.49 0.33 -7.38
C ARG A 40 -5.69 -0.40 -6.77
N ALA A 41 -6.45 -1.12 -7.58
CA ALA A 41 -7.63 -1.85 -7.11
C ALA A 41 -7.28 -2.95 -6.10
N VAL A 42 -6.21 -3.71 -6.35
CA VAL A 42 -5.70 -4.73 -5.41
C VAL A 42 -5.24 -4.09 -4.09
N PHE A 43 -4.50 -2.99 -4.16
CA PHE A 43 -3.99 -2.28 -3.00
C PHE A 43 -5.14 -1.73 -2.12
N ILE A 44 -6.08 -1.01 -2.73
CA ILE A 44 -7.25 -0.46 -2.03
C ILE A 44 -8.08 -1.57 -1.40
N ARG A 45 -8.32 -2.67 -2.11
CA ARG A 45 -9.07 -3.81 -1.54
C ARG A 45 -8.37 -4.41 -0.33
N LYS A 46 -7.06 -4.57 -0.41
CA LYS A 46 -6.26 -5.14 0.68
C LYS A 46 -6.23 -4.24 1.92
N TYR A 47 -6.05 -2.93 1.76
CA TYR A 47 -5.72 -2.03 2.86
C TYR A 47 -6.86 -1.10 3.30
N TRP A 48 -7.84 -0.85 2.44
CA TRP A 48 -9.01 -0.03 2.78
C TRP A 48 -10.25 -0.87 3.07
N PHE A 49 -10.45 -1.96 2.32
CA PHE A 49 -11.59 -2.87 2.50
C PHE A 49 -11.25 -4.10 3.34
N PHE A 50 -9.97 -4.32 3.65
CA PHE A 50 -9.47 -5.47 4.41
C PHE A 50 -9.82 -6.84 3.78
N ASP A 51 -10.02 -6.88 2.46
CA ASP A 51 -10.27 -8.13 1.73
C ASP A 51 -9.05 -9.09 1.91
N SER A 52 -9.33 -10.39 2.03
CA SER A 52 -8.27 -11.40 2.05
C SER A 52 -7.63 -11.58 0.66
N ILE A 53 -6.46 -12.23 0.59
CA ILE A 53 -5.82 -12.53 -0.70
C ILE A 53 -6.73 -13.39 -1.58
N SER A 54 -7.42 -14.37 -0.99
CA SER A 54 -8.39 -15.24 -1.67
C SER A 54 -9.59 -14.46 -2.18
N ASP A 55 -10.13 -13.50 -1.41
CA ASP A 55 -11.27 -12.67 -1.86
C ASP A 55 -10.90 -11.79 -3.04
N ILE A 56 -9.71 -11.18 -2.99
CA ILE A 56 -9.18 -10.36 -4.08
C ILE A 56 -8.92 -11.22 -5.32
N ALA A 57 -8.31 -12.41 -5.13
CA ALA A 57 -8.04 -13.36 -6.19
C ALA A 57 -9.33 -13.80 -6.90
N ALA A 58 -10.36 -14.18 -6.14
CA ALA A 58 -11.67 -14.56 -6.67
C ALA A 58 -12.35 -13.39 -7.41
N ARG A 59 -12.36 -12.20 -6.80
CA ARG A 59 -13.01 -10.99 -7.36
C ARG A 59 -12.46 -10.60 -8.73
N TYR A 60 -11.15 -10.67 -8.91
CA TYR A 60 -10.48 -10.25 -10.14
C TYR A 60 -10.05 -11.42 -11.03
N SER A 61 -10.46 -12.64 -10.70
CA SER A 61 -10.05 -13.88 -11.40
C SER A 61 -8.53 -14.01 -11.56
N PHE A 62 -7.80 -13.68 -10.50
CA PHE A 62 -6.34 -13.83 -10.42
C PHE A 62 -5.96 -15.06 -9.60
N ALA A 63 -4.77 -15.60 -9.86
CA ALA A 63 -4.14 -16.50 -8.91
C ALA A 63 -3.72 -15.73 -7.64
N GLU A 64 -3.79 -16.37 -6.47
CA GLU A 64 -3.34 -15.75 -5.22
C GLU A 64 -1.87 -15.32 -5.28
N SER A 65 -1.00 -16.09 -5.96
CA SER A 65 0.40 -15.74 -6.17
C SER A 65 0.56 -14.42 -6.94
N LYS A 66 -0.31 -14.17 -7.93
CA LYS A 66 -0.34 -12.90 -8.66
C LYS A 66 -0.74 -11.75 -7.75
N VAL A 67 -1.75 -11.93 -6.90
CA VAL A 67 -2.17 -10.91 -5.91
C VAL A 67 -1.04 -10.59 -4.94
N LYS A 68 -0.37 -11.61 -4.38
CA LYS A 68 0.79 -11.44 -3.49
C LYS A 68 1.92 -10.67 -4.18
N ASN A 69 2.27 -11.03 -5.42
CA ASN A 69 3.29 -10.31 -6.18
C ASN A 69 2.90 -8.86 -6.46
N MET A 70 1.64 -8.60 -6.84
CA MET A 70 1.14 -7.24 -7.06
C MET A 70 1.25 -6.38 -5.80
N LEU A 71 0.88 -6.93 -4.64
CA LEU A 71 1.00 -6.25 -3.36
C LEU A 71 2.47 -6.00 -2.99
N TYR A 72 3.33 -7.00 -3.13
CA TYR A 72 4.78 -6.86 -2.88
C TYR A 72 5.40 -5.74 -3.71
N HIS A 73 5.15 -5.73 -5.03
CA HIS A 73 5.67 -4.69 -5.90
C HIS A 73 5.10 -3.30 -5.56
N SER A 74 3.80 -3.22 -5.27
CA SER A 74 3.16 -1.94 -4.93
C SER A 74 3.69 -1.37 -3.61
N ARG A 75 3.89 -2.21 -2.58
CA ARG A 75 4.49 -1.81 -1.30
C ARG A 75 5.91 -1.28 -1.47
N ASN A 76 6.75 -1.97 -2.23
CA ASN A 76 8.12 -1.52 -2.46
C ASN A 76 8.17 -0.20 -3.22
N LYS A 77 7.32 -0.02 -4.24
CA LYS A 77 7.24 1.27 -4.94
C LYS A 77 6.74 2.39 -4.04
N LEU A 78 5.76 2.11 -3.17
CA LEU A 78 5.28 3.09 -2.19
C LEU A 78 6.41 3.50 -1.25
N ARG A 79 7.19 2.54 -0.74
CA ARG A 79 8.36 2.82 0.11
C ARG A 79 9.36 3.75 -0.59
N GLU A 80 9.72 3.43 -1.83
CA GLU A 80 10.64 4.25 -2.62
C GLU A 80 10.06 5.62 -2.99
N TYR A 81 8.74 5.72 -3.12
CA TYR A 81 8.05 6.99 -3.34
C TYR A 81 8.12 7.87 -2.09
N LEU A 82 7.75 7.34 -0.93
CA LEU A 82 7.79 8.07 0.35
C LEU A 82 9.21 8.55 0.69
N LYS A 83 10.23 7.72 0.47
CA LYS A 83 11.64 8.11 0.66
C LYS A 83 12.05 9.31 -0.20
N LYS A 84 11.54 9.41 -1.44
CA LYS A 84 11.81 10.56 -2.32
C LYS A 84 11.14 11.84 -1.83
N GLU A 85 9.99 11.72 -1.18
CA GLU A 85 9.27 12.82 -0.57
C GLU A 85 9.83 13.20 0.82
N GLY A 86 10.97 12.61 1.22
CA GLY A 86 11.64 12.91 2.49
C GLY A 86 11.06 12.18 3.70
N ILE A 87 10.18 11.20 3.49
CA ILE A 87 9.61 10.37 4.53
C ILE A 87 10.41 9.08 4.63
N GLU A 88 11.11 8.87 5.73
CA GLU A 88 11.81 7.60 6.01
C GLU A 88 10.82 6.52 6.48
N VAL A 89 10.84 5.39 5.76
CA VAL A 89 9.97 4.20 5.89
C VAL A 89 10.71 2.91 5.61
#